data_AF-A0AAD7TVD7-F1
#
_entry.id   AF-A0AAD7TVD7-F1
#
_cell.length_a   1.000
_cell.length_b   1.000
_cell.length_c   1.000
_cell.angle_alpha   90.00
_cell.angle_beta   90.00
_cell.angle_gamma   90.00
#
_symmetry.space_group_name_H-M   'P 1'
#
loop_
_entity.id
_entity.type
_entity.pdbx_description
1 polymer ?
#
loop_
_entity_poly.entity_id
_entity_poly.type
_entity_poly.pdbx_seq_one_letter_code
_entity_poly.pdbx_strand_id
1 'polypeptide(L)'
;MLRGSTLLEHDEWELSAEERQLRARLHTYFGLTARDFQHEHRTASRAFVYAMRNYKYDNDFGPFMMDGSGRVNWVHIRAIHHVMSMHIVPTTEETENAEFNLFPMSMPWTQSIIPGDMELDQEQDWAGVTGRWQCSFCFVDHRELLIYNNFNSSDTEPLHTEIFDDPDFIEVFRSIYVDLRVMGTEEDPDHPGRPRINFGGSLDGHAIFVGYVKVTPDDQIRWHFTSGEQGNAIWSSEGVQIGNVRSKYGVLGSWTTVLHDRHDPVGPFWLWKVGEVAGDDLPV
;
A
#
# COMPACT_ATOMS: atom_id res chain seq x y z
N MET A 1 -15.26 13.24 -17.87
CA MET A 1 -14.31 12.59 -18.81
C MET A 1 -12.92 12.91 -18.27
N LEU A 2 -12.23 11.94 -17.65
CA LEU A 2 -10.92 12.19 -17.00
C LEU A 2 -9.73 12.00 -17.96
N ARG A 3 -9.92 11.26 -19.06
CA ARG A 3 -8.91 11.11 -20.11
C ARG A 3 -8.59 12.46 -20.75
N GLY A 4 -7.31 12.80 -20.86
CA GLY A 4 -6.83 14.08 -21.38
C GLY A 4 -7.18 15.30 -20.53
N SER A 5 -7.69 15.11 -19.30
CA SER A 5 -7.97 16.21 -18.37
C SER A 5 -6.73 16.56 -17.55
N THR A 6 -6.41 17.84 -17.44
CA THR A 6 -5.35 18.32 -16.54
C THR A 6 -5.69 18.14 -15.06
N LEU A 7 -6.91 17.76 -14.67
CA LEU A 7 -7.37 17.77 -13.26
C LEU A 7 -6.45 17.05 -12.25
N LEU A 8 -5.80 15.95 -12.65
CA LEU A 8 -4.85 15.21 -11.80
C LEU A 8 -3.49 15.93 -11.66
N GLU A 9 -3.19 16.85 -12.58
CA GLU A 9 -1.88 17.43 -12.87
C GLU A 9 -1.92 18.97 -12.96
N HIS A 10 -2.98 19.57 -12.40
CA HIS A 10 -3.35 20.98 -12.61
C HIS A 10 -2.71 21.89 -11.55
N ASP A 11 -2.25 23.05 -12.01
CA ASP A 11 -1.55 24.06 -11.19
C ASP A 11 -2.16 25.48 -11.29
N GLU A 12 -3.37 25.64 -11.86
CA GLU A 12 -3.99 26.97 -12.05
C GLU A 12 -4.56 27.57 -10.73
N TRP A 13 -4.64 26.79 -9.64
CA TRP A 13 -4.99 27.30 -8.30
C TRP A 13 -4.26 26.53 -7.18
N GLU A 14 -4.10 27.16 -6.01
CA GLU A 14 -3.51 26.51 -4.84
C GLU A 14 -4.53 25.59 -4.16
N LEU A 15 -4.26 24.27 -4.16
CA LEU A 15 -5.12 23.30 -3.49
C LEU A 15 -5.03 23.42 -1.96
N SER A 16 -6.20 23.45 -1.33
CA SER A 16 -6.38 23.21 0.10
C SER A 16 -5.90 21.81 0.51
N ALA A 17 -5.71 21.58 1.82
CA ALA A 17 -5.29 20.28 2.35
C ALA A 17 -6.25 19.14 1.95
N GLU A 18 -7.56 19.40 1.93
CA GLU A 18 -8.58 18.44 1.54
C GLU A 18 -8.53 18.13 0.03
N GLU A 19 -8.44 19.15 -0.82
CA GLU A 19 -8.31 18.96 -2.27
C GLU A 19 -7.04 18.17 -2.64
N ARG A 20 -5.93 18.35 -1.92
CA ARG A 20 -4.70 17.55 -2.12
C ARG A 20 -4.95 16.06 -1.84
N GLN A 21 -5.67 15.74 -0.77
CA GLN A 21 -6.03 14.35 -0.42
C GLN A 21 -7.02 13.77 -1.44
N LEU A 22 -8.06 14.52 -1.83
CA LEU A 22 -9.04 14.09 -2.84
C LEU A 22 -8.40 13.88 -4.23
N ARG A 23 -7.50 14.77 -4.66
CA ARG A 23 -6.75 14.62 -5.92
C ARG A 23 -5.85 13.40 -5.87
N ALA A 24 -5.13 13.19 -4.77
CA ALA A 24 -4.27 12.02 -4.60
C ALA A 24 -5.06 10.70 -4.63
N ARG A 25 -6.21 10.65 -3.93
CA ARG A 25 -7.15 9.51 -3.96
C ARG A 25 -7.64 9.21 -5.38
N LEU A 26 -8.06 10.25 -6.11
CA LEU A 26 -8.53 10.12 -7.49
C LEU A 26 -7.41 9.62 -8.42
N HIS A 27 -6.17 10.09 -8.24
CA HIS A 27 -5.01 9.62 -8.99
C HIS A 27 -4.69 8.15 -8.72
N THR A 28 -4.64 7.73 -7.45
CA THR A 28 -4.45 6.32 -7.05
C THR A 28 -5.52 5.41 -7.69
N TYR A 29 -6.79 5.85 -7.67
CA TYR A 29 -7.86 5.09 -8.30
C TYR A 29 -7.76 5.10 -9.83
N PHE A 30 -7.33 6.19 -10.45
CA PHE A 30 -7.16 6.29 -11.89
C PHE A 30 -6.08 5.29 -12.37
N GLY A 31 -4.88 5.38 -11.82
CA GLY A 31 -3.68 4.67 -12.28
C GLY A 31 -2.59 5.66 -12.74
N LEU A 32 -1.67 5.20 -13.58
CA LEU A 32 -0.60 6.04 -14.12
C LEU A 32 -1.07 6.99 -15.23
N THR A 33 -0.49 8.18 -15.23
CA THR A 33 -0.54 9.22 -16.26
C THR A 33 0.81 9.31 -16.97
N ALA A 34 0.85 9.99 -18.13
CA ALA A 34 2.10 10.25 -18.85
C ALA A 34 3.14 11.02 -18.00
N ARG A 35 2.70 11.92 -17.10
CA ARG A 35 3.61 12.65 -16.20
C ARG A 35 4.27 11.77 -15.15
N ASP A 36 3.61 10.70 -14.69
CA ASP A 36 4.20 9.86 -13.63
C ASP A 36 5.52 9.20 -14.11
N PHE A 37 5.69 8.95 -15.42
CA PHE A 37 6.95 8.46 -16.00
C PHE A 37 8.09 9.49 -16.05
N GLN A 38 7.84 10.77 -15.78
CA GLN A 38 8.88 11.79 -15.71
C GLN A 38 9.78 11.55 -14.49
N HIS A 39 11.09 11.75 -14.69
CA HIS A 39 12.12 11.44 -13.70
C HIS A 39 11.86 12.12 -12.35
N GLU A 40 11.46 13.38 -12.38
CA GLU A 40 11.17 14.24 -11.24
C GLU A 40 10.02 13.67 -10.39
N HIS A 41 8.98 13.11 -11.02
CA HIS A 41 7.85 12.52 -10.32
C HIS A 41 8.21 11.18 -9.66
N ARG A 42 9.09 10.38 -10.29
CA ARG A 42 9.65 9.15 -9.70
C ARG A 42 10.52 9.46 -8.48
N THR A 43 11.43 10.43 -8.61
CA THR A 43 12.31 10.88 -7.52
C THR A 43 11.52 11.48 -6.37
N ALA A 44 10.52 12.33 -6.63
CA ALA A 44 9.64 12.88 -5.58
C ALA A 44 8.88 11.78 -4.81
N SER A 45 8.46 10.70 -5.50
CA SER A 45 7.70 9.61 -4.88
C SER A 45 8.58 8.71 -4.02
N ARG A 46 9.80 8.39 -4.49
CA ARG A 46 10.83 7.71 -3.69
C ARG A 46 11.24 8.54 -2.48
N ALA A 47 11.50 9.82 -2.67
CA ALA A 47 11.83 10.76 -1.60
C ALA A 47 10.77 10.81 -0.51
N PHE A 48 9.48 10.76 -0.88
CA PHE A 48 8.39 10.68 0.09
C PHE A 48 8.34 9.32 0.81
N VAL A 49 8.43 8.22 0.07
CA VAL A 49 8.28 6.86 0.62
C VAL A 49 9.45 6.46 1.53
N TYR A 50 10.68 6.85 1.20
CA TYR A 50 11.87 6.50 1.99
C TYR A 50 12.23 7.53 3.07
N ALA A 51 11.45 8.60 3.24
CA ALA A 51 11.64 9.55 4.33
C ALA A 51 11.11 8.96 5.65
N MET A 52 12.00 8.49 6.52
CA MET A 52 11.70 7.89 7.83
C MET A 52 10.81 8.78 8.70
N ARG A 53 10.92 10.12 8.57
CA ARG A 53 10.08 11.11 9.28
C ARG A 53 8.57 10.98 9.00
N ASN A 54 8.18 10.30 7.92
CA ASN A 54 6.79 10.04 7.55
C ASN A 54 6.18 8.82 8.27
N TYR A 55 6.93 8.17 9.17
CA TYR A 55 6.53 6.95 9.86
C TYR A 55 6.78 7.10 11.37
N LYS A 56 5.69 7.25 12.14
CA LYS A 56 5.72 7.53 13.58
C LYS A 56 4.56 6.84 14.28
N TYR A 57 4.59 6.82 15.61
CA TYR A 57 3.43 6.44 16.43
C TYR A 57 2.17 7.27 16.12
N ASP A 58 2.32 8.54 15.71
CA ASP A 58 1.20 9.42 15.35
C ASP A 58 0.42 8.97 14.09
N ASN A 59 0.99 8.08 13.27
CA ASN A 59 0.34 7.46 12.11
C ASN A 59 0.55 5.94 12.05
N ASP A 60 0.78 5.28 13.19
CA ASP A 60 1.05 3.83 13.31
C ASP A 60 2.15 3.28 12.36
N PHE A 61 3.09 4.13 11.90
CA PHE A 61 4.09 3.78 10.87
C PHE A 61 3.47 3.32 9.53
N GLY A 62 2.22 3.73 9.26
CA GLY A 62 1.46 3.45 8.05
C GLY A 62 1.14 4.68 7.21
N PRO A 63 0.44 4.51 6.08
CA PRO A 63 -0.01 5.60 5.21
C PRO A 63 -1.25 6.33 5.77
N PHE A 64 -1.21 6.68 7.05
CA PHE A 64 -2.27 7.38 7.78
C PHE A 64 -1.88 8.83 8.07
N MET A 65 -2.87 9.64 8.44
CA MET A 65 -2.66 11.02 8.85
C MET A 65 -1.88 11.07 10.17
N MET A 66 -0.83 11.89 10.21
CA MET A 66 0.06 12.09 11.37
C MET A 66 -0.56 13.02 12.44
N ASP A 67 -1.87 12.89 12.63
CA ASP A 67 -2.71 13.62 13.59
C ASP A 67 -3.37 12.68 14.62
N GLY A 68 -2.99 11.41 14.64
CA GLY A 68 -3.58 10.37 15.50
C GLY A 68 -5.02 9.97 15.14
N SER A 69 -5.60 10.50 14.06
CA SER A 69 -6.99 10.22 13.69
C SER A 69 -7.21 8.85 13.02
N GLY A 70 -6.14 8.17 12.60
CA GLY A 70 -6.22 6.90 11.87
C GLY A 70 -6.85 6.99 10.47
N ARG A 71 -7.16 8.20 9.99
CA ARG A 71 -7.66 8.45 8.63
C ARG A 71 -6.56 8.25 7.59
N VAL A 72 -6.93 7.94 6.36
CA VAL A 72 -5.97 7.64 5.29
C VAL A 72 -5.28 8.90 4.76
N ASN A 73 -3.95 8.85 4.66
CA ASN A 73 -3.18 9.86 3.97
C ASN A 73 -3.01 9.44 2.50
N TRP A 74 -3.94 9.87 1.65
CA TRP A 74 -3.96 9.57 0.22
C TRP A 74 -2.75 10.11 -0.54
N VAL A 75 -2.09 11.18 -0.08
CA VAL A 75 -0.80 11.63 -0.64
C VAL A 75 0.29 10.57 -0.44
N HIS A 76 0.32 9.93 0.73
CA HIS A 76 1.24 8.82 1.03
C HIS A 76 0.90 7.58 0.19
N ILE A 77 -0.38 7.22 0.12
CA ILE A 77 -0.86 6.13 -0.75
C ILE A 77 -0.50 6.36 -2.22
N ARG A 78 -0.62 7.60 -2.74
CA ARG A 78 -0.21 7.92 -4.12
C ARG A 78 1.30 7.75 -4.32
N ALA A 79 2.14 8.15 -3.35
CA ALA A 79 3.57 7.94 -3.45
C ALA A 79 3.94 6.45 -3.45
N ILE A 80 3.31 5.64 -2.57
CA ILE A 80 3.45 4.17 -2.54
C ILE A 80 2.98 3.55 -3.85
N HIS A 81 1.78 3.90 -4.33
CA HIS A 81 1.22 3.47 -5.61
C HIS A 81 2.19 3.72 -6.75
N HIS A 82 2.75 4.93 -6.83
CA HIS A 82 3.64 5.29 -7.91
C HIS A 82 4.95 4.49 -7.86
N VAL A 83 5.60 4.40 -6.70
CA VAL A 83 6.83 3.60 -6.54
C VAL A 83 6.60 2.14 -6.93
N MET A 84 5.53 1.50 -6.44
CA MET A 84 5.19 0.12 -6.81
C MET A 84 4.89 -0.02 -8.31
N SER A 85 4.17 0.94 -8.90
CA SER A 85 3.81 0.91 -10.32
C SER A 85 5.04 0.98 -11.24
N MET A 86 6.07 1.75 -10.87
CA MET A 86 7.32 1.89 -11.65
C MET A 86 8.20 0.64 -11.70
N HIS A 87 7.89 -0.40 -10.91
CA HIS A 87 8.52 -1.73 -11.03
C HIS A 87 7.67 -2.74 -11.82
N ILE A 88 6.39 -2.42 -12.06
CA ILE A 88 5.40 -3.34 -12.65
C ILE A 88 5.09 -2.95 -14.10
N VAL A 89 4.95 -1.66 -14.39
CA VAL A 89 4.67 -1.13 -15.72
C VAL A 89 6.00 -0.85 -16.41
N PRO A 90 6.32 -1.48 -17.57
CA PRO A 90 7.56 -1.24 -18.27
C PRO A 90 7.59 0.18 -18.82
N THR A 91 8.75 0.84 -18.74
CA THR A 91 9.00 2.16 -19.32
C THR A 91 9.25 2.00 -20.83
N THR A 92 8.23 2.28 -21.64
CA THR A 92 8.31 2.22 -23.12
C THR A 92 7.60 3.43 -23.71
N GLU A 93 7.93 3.78 -24.96
CA GLU A 93 7.25 4.87 -25.68
C GLU A 93 5.71 4.70 -25.72
N GLU A 94 5.21 3.46 -25.69
CA GLU A 94 3.77 3.17 -25.62
C GLU A 94 3.16 3.52 -24.25
N THR A 95 3.80 3.11 -23.14
CA THR A 95 3.26 3.34 -21.78
C THR A 95 3.44 4.79 -21.32
N GLU A 96 4.54 5.43 -21.72
CA GLU A 96 4.83 6.85 -21.46
C GLU A 96 3.82 7.78 -22.15
N ASN A 97 3.41 7.45 -23.38
CA ASN A 97 2.46 8.26 -24.16
C ASN A 97 1.00 7.78 -24.06
N ALA A 98 0.72 6.75 -23.27
CA ALA A 98 -0.64 6.24 -23.10
C ALA A 98 -1.53 7.24 -22.33
N GLU A 99 -2.69 7.60 -22.90
CA GLU A 99 -3.73 8.35 -22.19
C GLU A 99 -4.22 7.65 -20.90
N PHE A 100 -4.07 6.32 -20.85
CA PHE A 100 -4.50 5.49 -19.74
C PHE A 100 -3.78 4.14 -19.73
N ASN A 101 -2.94 3.90 -18.71
CA ASN A 101 -2.29 2.61 -18.51
C ASN A 101 -3.23 1.60 -17.82
N LEU A 102 -3.55 0.49 -18.48
CA LEU A 102 -4.41 -0.58 -17.96
C LEU A 102 -3.58 -1.69 -17.29
N PHE A 103 -3.59 -1.73 -15.97
CA PHE A 103 -2.86 -2.71 -15.16
C PHE A 103 -3.53 -2.87 -13.77
N PRO A 104 -3.16 -3.88 -12.95
CA PRO A 104 -3.88 -4.19 -11.70
C PRO A 104 -4.04 -3.05 -10.69
N MET A 105 -3.20 -2.01 -10.75
CA MET A 105 -3.31 -0.80 -9.91
C MET A 105 -3.89 0.40 -10.70
N SER A 106 -5.01 0.15 -11.40
CA SER A 106 -5.77 1.15 -12.18
C SER A 106 -7.29 0.97 -12.03
N MET A 107 -8.06 1.96 -12.47
CA MET A 107 -9.50 2.11 -12.18
C MET A 107 -10.38 0.85 -12.35
N PRO A 108 -10.27 0.02 -13.41
CA PRO A 108 -11.13 -1.17 -13.54
C PRO A 108 -11.02 -2.16 -12.38
N TRP A 109 -9.89 -2.17 -11.65
CA TRP A 109 -9.67 -3.06 -10.52
C TRP A 109 -10.26 -2.54 -9.21
N THR A 110 -10.62 -1.25 -9.08
CA THR A 110 -11.19 -0.67 -7.85
C THR A 110 -12.62 -1.13 -7.56
N GLN A 111 -13.25 -1.86 -8.47
CA GLN A 111 -14.63 -2.34 -8.35
C GLN A 111 -14.76 -3.47 -7.33
N SER A 112 -15.88 -3.50 -6.60
CA SER A 112 -16.22 -4.62 -5.72
C SER A 112 -16.52 -5.89 -6.51
N ILE A 113 -15.97 -7.02 -6.07
CA ILE A 113 -16.31 -8.35 -6.56
C ILE A 113 -17.06 -9.10 -5.46
N ILE A 114 -18.38 -9.14 -5.57
CA ILE A 114 -19.30 -9.77 -4.61
C ILE A 114 -20.14 -10.80 -5.39
N PRO A 115 -20.16 -12.08 -4.98
CA PRO A 115 -21.07 -13.08 -5.54
C PRO A 115 -22.54 -12.66 -5.39
N GLY A 116 -23.38 -12.95 -6.38
CA GLY A 116 -24.76 -12.45 -6.43
C GLY A 116 -25.70 -12.99 -5.34
N ASP A 117 -25.27 -14.03 -4.62
CA ASP A 117 -25.92 -14.72 -3.51
C ASP A 117 -25.35 -14.33 -2.13
N MET A 118 -24.36 -13.43 -2.08
CA MET A 118 -23.67 -13.06 -0.85
C MET A 118 -24.26 -11.81 -0.18
N GLU A 119 -24.82 -11.99 1.02
CA GLU A 119 -25.20 -10.88 1.91
C GLU A 119 -23.98 -10.41 2.71
N LEU A 120 -23.31 -9.37 2.22
CA LEU A 120 -22.02 -8.88 2.73
C LEU A 120 -22.02 -8.52 4.23
N ASP A 121 -23.16 -8.12 4.79
CA ASP A 121 -23.31 -7.74 6.21
C ASP A 121 -23.41 -8.94 7.16
N GLN A 122 -23.56 -10.15 6.60
CA GLN A 122 -23.54 -11.42 7.34
C GLN A 122 -22.29 -12.27 7.02
N GLU A 123 -21.45 -11.81 6.08
CA GLU A 123 -20.24 -12.49 5.65
C GLU A 123 -19.10 -12.23 6.63
N GLN A 124 -18.50 -13.29 7.18
CA GLN A 124 -17.39 -13.19 8.11
C GLN A 124 -16.16 -12.58 7.44
N ASP A 125 -15.88 -12.97 6.19
CA ASP A 125 -14.78 -12.44 5.40
C ASP A 125 -15.25 -11.28 4.51
N TRP A 126 -15.94 -10.29 5.07
CA TRP A 126 -16.51 -9.19 4.29
C TRP A 126 -15.45 -8.48 3.42
N ALA A 127 -14.21 -8.34 3.88
CA ALA A 127 -13.13 -7.70 3.14
C ALA A 127 -12.57 -8.56 1.98
N GLY A 128 -12.68 -9.90 2.05
CA GLY A 128 -12.18 -10.83 1.04
C GLY A 128 -10.74 -11.31 1.26
N VAL A 129 -10.32 -11.38 2.52
CA VAL A 129 -8.98 -11.73 3.00
C VAL A 129 -8.55 -13.12 2.58
N THR A 130 -9.41 -14.13 2.70
CA THR A 130 -9.09 -15.54 2.46
C THR A 130 -8.73 -15.78 1.01
N GLY A 131 -7.55 -16.32 0.72
CA GLY A 131 -7.09 -16.60 -0.64
C GLY A 131 -5.58 -16.61 -0.76
N ARG A 132 -5.09 -16.80 -1.99
CA ARG A 132 -3.67 -16.72 -2.32
C ARG A 132 -3.31 -15.31 -2.76
N TRP A 133 -2.30 -14.73 -2.11
CA TRP A 133 -1.83 -13.38 -2.35
C TRP A 133 -0.37 -13.38 -2.80
N GLN A 134 -0.06 -12.49 -3.74
CA GLN A 134 1.31 -12.05 -4.00
C GLN A 134 1.59 -10.83 -3.13
N CYS A 135 2.57 -10.92 -2.24
CA CYS A 135 3.10 -9.79 -1.48
C CYS A 135 4.35 -9.27 -2.19
N SER A 136 4.21 -8.16 -2.91
CA SER A 136 5.31 -7.44 -3.56
C SER A 136 5.78 -6.30 -2.67
N PHE A 137 7.09 -6.10 -2.54
CA PHE A 137 7.66 -5.03 -1.72
C PHE A 137 8.96 -4.49 -2.32
N CYS A 138 9.23 -3.20 -2.05
CA CYS A 138 10.50 -2.56 -2.41
C CYS A 138 11.32 -2.26 -1.16
N PHE A 139 12.65 -2.29 -1.31
CA PHE A 139 13.61 -1.77 -0.35
C PHE A 139 14.83 -1.19 -1.06
N VAL A 140 15.60 -0.37 -0.36
CA VAL A 140 16.88 0.22 -0.82
C VAL A 140 18.01 -0.25 0.11
N ASP A 141 19.27 0.00 -0.25
CA ASP A 141 20.37 -0.29 0.67
C ASP A 141 20.23 0.52 1.98
N HIS A 142 20.42 -0.14 3.11
CA HIS A 142 20.19 0.48 4.43
C HIS A 142 21.14 1.66 4.69
N ARG A 143 22.38 1.61 4.16
CA ARG A 143 23.33 2.72 4.27
C ARG A 143 22.89 3.92 3.44
N GLU A 144 22.40 3.70 2.23
CA GLU A 144 21.83 4.76 1.38
C GLU A 144 20.61 5.40 2.05
N LEU A 145 19.72 4.57 2.62
CA LEU A 145 18.55 5.05 3.35
C LEU A 145 18.92 5.93 4.55
N LEU A 146 19.96 5.57 5.30
CA LEU A 146 20.44 6.36 6.45
C LEU A 146 21.21 7.63 6.04
N ILE A 147 21.90 7.60 4.89
CA ILE A 147 22.51 8.80 4.29
C ILE A 147 21.40 9.77 3.86
N TYR A 148 20.40 9.29 3.12
CA TYR A 148 19.24 10.07 2.68
C TYR A 148 18.52 10.71 3.85
N ASN A 149 18.20 9.92 4.88
CA ASN A 149 17.51 10.40 6.09
C ASN A 149 18.40 11.20 7.05
N ASN A 150 19.66 11.47 6.66
CA ASN A 150 20.64 12.26 7.39
C ASN A 150 20.70 11.89 8.89
N PHE A 151 21.48 10.85 9.21
CA PHE A 151 21.76 10.30 10.56
C PHE A 151 21.59 11.26 11.77
N ASN A 152 21.90 12.55 11.62
CA ASN A 152 21.46 13.61 12.55
C ASN A 152 20.88 14.86 11.83
N SER A 153 19.72 15.43 12.23
CA SER A 153 18.77 14.94 13.24
C SER A 153 17.37 15.62 13.20
N SER A 154 16.98 16.33 12.13
CA SER A 154 15.79 17.22 12.08
C SER A 154 14.66 16.72 11.18
N ASP A 155 13.42 16.73 11.69
CA ASP A 155 12.20 16.44 10.90
C ASP A 155 11.77 17.61 9.99
N THR A 156 12.35 18.80 10.16
CA THR A 156 11.93 20.03 9.46
C THR A 156 12.88 20.48 8.37
N GLU A 157 14.12 19.98 8.34
CA GLU A 157 15.08 20.30 7.28
C GLU A 157 14.75 19.54 5.99
N PRO A 158 14.83 20.17 4.80
CA PRO A 158 14.65 19.46 3.53
C PRO A 158 15.60 18.28 3.39
N LEU A 159 15.13 17.18 2.80
CA LEU A 159 15.98 16.04 2.46
C LEU A 159 16.61 16.25 1.07
N HIS A 160 17.85 15.78 0.94
CA HIS A 160 18.62 15.80 -0.30
C HIS A 160 18.21 14.61 -1.18
N THR A 161 17.40 14.88 -2.21
CA THR A 161 16.81 13.84 -3.08
C THR A 161 17.74 13.37 -4.19
N GLU A 162 18.88 14.03 -4.38
CA GLU A 162 19.85 13.77 -5.46
C GLU A 162 20.40 12.34 -5.44
N ILE A 163 20.33 11.65 -4.29
CA ILE A 163 20.67 10.23 -4.15
C ILE A 163 19.79 9.29 -4.99
N PHE A 164 18.53 9.65 -5.28
CA PHE A 164 17.62 8.84 -6.10
C PHE A 164 17.87 8.99 -7.60
N ASP A 165 18.70 9.97 -7.97
CA ASP A 165 19.09 10.29 -9.35
C ASP A 165 20.50 9.75 -9.67
N ASP A 166 21.18 9.15 -8.69
CA ASP A 166 22.47 8.47 -8.87
C ASP A 166 22.29 7.21 -9.75
N PRO A 167 23.08 7.05 -10.84
CA PRO A 167 23.01 5.85 -11.69
C PRO A 167 23.27 4.53 -10.96
N ASP A 168 23.99 4.55 -9.83
CA ASP A 168 24.29 3.37 -9.02
C ASP A 168 23.22 3.10 -7.94
N PHE A 169 22.22 3.97 -7.75
CA PHE A 169 21.12 3.77 -6.80
C PHE A 169 20.21 2.61 -7.20
N ILE A 170 20.09 1.61 -6.31
CA ILE A 170 19.31 0.39 -6.57
C ILE A 170 18.14 0.27 -5.57
N GLU A 171 16.94 0.41 -6.11
CA GLU A 171 15.70 0.01 -5.46
C GLU A 171 15.36 -1.44 -5.84
N VAL A 172 15.37 -2.33 -4.85
CA VAL A 172 15.15 -3.76 -5.01
C VAL A 172 13.66 -4.09 -4.87
N PHE A 173 13.05 -4.57 -5.95
CA PHE A 173 11.71 -5.16 -5.94
C PHE A 173 11.75 -6.67 -5.71
N ARG A 174 10.91 -7.19 -4.82
CA ARG A 174 10.72 -8.63 -4.56
C ARG A 174 9.25 -8.97 -4.44
N SER A 175 8.94 -10.26 -4.59
CA SER A 175 7.61 -10.82 -4.39
C SER A 175 7.70 -12.18 -3.69
N ILE A 176 6.80 -12.42 -2.74
CA ILE A 176 6.53 -13.74 -2.16
C ILE A 176 5.05 -14.09 -2.34
N TYR A 177 4.69 -15.37 -2.27
CA TYR A 177 3.30 -15.81 -2.25
C TYR A 177 2.91 -16.26 -0.85
N VAL A 178 1.75 -15.83 -0.38
CA VAL A 178 1.21 -16.19 0.94
C VAL A 178 -0.25 -16.58 0.81
N ASP A 179 -0.63 -17.69 1.43
CA ASP A 179 -2.02 -18.10 1.56
C ASP A 179 -2.58 -17.52 2.86
N LEU A 180 -3.55 -16.60 2.76
CA LEU A 180 -4.22 -15.98 3.90
C LEU A 180 -5.53 -16.71 4.21
N ARG A 181 -5.86 -16.85 5.49
CA ARG A 181 -7.13 -17.40 5.98
C ARG A 181 -7.66 -16.56 7.16
N VAL A 182 -8.97 -16.29 7.17
CA VAL A 182 -9.64 -15.69 8.34
C VAL A 182 -9.58 -16.66 9.53
N MET A 183 -9.18 -16.14 10.69
CA MET A 183 -9.05 -16.90 11.94
C MET A 183 -10.18 -16.61 12.93
N GLY A 184 -10.84 -15.46 12.79
CA GLY A 184 -11.95 -15.04 13.64
C GLY A 184 -12.32 -13.58 13.40
N THR A 185 -13.38 -13.13 14.05
CA THR A 185 -13.88 -11.75 13.97
C THR A 185 -14.13 -11.18 15.37
N GLU A 186 -13.93 -9.87 15.53
CA GLU A 186 -14.26 -9.07 16.72
C GLU A 186 -15.31 -8.03 16.32
N GLU A 187 -16.38 -7.87 17.09
CA GLU A 187 -17.40 -6.84 16.81
C GLU A 187 -16.77 -5.43 16.87
N ASP A 188 -17.10 -4.61 15.87
CA ASP A 188 -16.75 -3.19 15.82
C ASP A 188 -18.04 -2.38 16.02
N PRO A 189 -18.26 -1.77 17.21
CA PRO A 189 -19.47 -1.00 17.49
C PRO A 189 -19.63 0.26 16.63
N ASP A 190 -18.52 0.82 16.14
CA ASP A 190 -18.53 2.02 15.30
C ASP A 190 -18.87 1.67 13.84
N HIS A 191 -18.66 0.41 13.43
CA HIS A 191 -18.92 -0.08 12.07
C HIS A 191 -19.79 -1.36 12.03
N PRO A 192 -21.10 -1.28 12.37
CA PRO A 192 -22.02 -2.42 12.33
C PRO A 192 -22.01 -3.17 10.98
N GLY A 193 -21.95 -4.50 11.03
CA GLY A 193 -21.84 -5.35 9.83
C GLY A 193 -20.43 -5.41 9.21
N ARG A 194 -19.44 -4.69 9.76
CA ARG A 194 -18.03 -4.74 9.35
C ARG A 194 -17.12 -5.05 10.55
N PRO A 195 -17.30 -6.20 11.23
CA PRO A 195 -16.47 -6.58 12.36
C PRO A 195 -14.99 -6.61 11.96
N ARG A 196 -14.09 -6.31 12.89
CA ARG A 196 -12.65 -6.51 12.66
C ARG A 196 -12.40 -7.98 12.35
N ILE A 197 -11.75 -8.25 11.23
CA ILE A 197 -11.31 -9.59 10.83
C ILE A 197 -9.90 -9.80 11.37
N ASN A 198 -9.65 -10.90 12.09
CA ASN A 198 -8.29 -11.35 12.39
C ASN A 198 -7.91 -12.48 11.43
N PHE A 199 -6.69 -12.47 10.90
CA PHE A 199 -6.23 -13.43 9.91
C PHE A 199 -4.82 -13.95 10.20
N GLY A 200 -4.55 -15.15 9.70
CA GLY A 200 -3.22 -15.75 9.65
C GLY A 200 -2.82 -15.99 8.19
N GLY A 201 -1.52 -16.04 7.93
CA GLY A 201 -0.99 -16.37 6.61
C GLY A 201 0.19 -17.32 6.65
N SER A 202 0.25 -18.21 5.67
CA SER A 202 1.31 -19.22 5.54
C SER A 202 2.02 -19.18 4.18
N LEU A 203 3.31 -19.53 4.22
CA LEU A 203 4.17 -19.79 3.07
C LEU A 203 4.67 -21.23 3.20
N ASP A 204 4.42 -22.06 2.19
CA ASP A 204 4.80 -23.48 2.15
C ASP A 204 4.43 -24.27 3.44
N GLY A 205 3.25 -23.96 4.00
CA GLY A 205 2.73 -24.57 5.23
C GLY A 205 3.26 -23.97 6.55
N HIS A 206 4.27 -23.09 6.50
CA HIS A 206 4.79 -22.39 7.66
C HIS A 206 3.99 -21.10 7.91
N ALA A 207 3.47 -20.91 9.12
CA ALA A 207 2.82 -19.66 9.51
C ALA A 207 3.85 -18.52 9.56
N ILE A 208 3.65 -17.51 8.71
CA ILE A 208 4.56 -16.37 8.56
C ILE A 208 3.89 -15.02 8.85
N PHE A 209 2.57 -14.90 8.69
CA PHE A 209 1.83 -13.65 8.85
C PHE A 209 0.78 -13.79 9.96
N VAL A 210 0.63 -12.76 10.78
CA VAL A 210 -0.50 -12.58 11.71
C VAL A 210 -0.95 -11.13 11.63
N GLY A 211 -2.25 -10.89 11.41
CA GLY A 211 -2.77 -9.55 11.16
C GLY A 211 -4.27 -9.40 11.36
N TYR A 212 -4.76 -8.20 11.06
CA TYR A 212 -6.17 -7.86 11.08
C TYR A 212 -6.57 -6.90 9.95
N VAL A 213 -7.87 -6.91 9.64
CA VAL A 213 -8.52 -5.93 8.76
C VAL A 213 -9.64 -5.25 9.54
N LYS A 214 -9.73 -3.93 9.46
CA LYS A 214 -10.80 -3.13 10.08
C LYS A 214 -11.16 -1.90 9.24
N VAL A 215 -12.27 -1.25 9.56
CA VAL A 215 -12.64 0.03 8.96
C VAL A 215 -11.91 1.18 9.68
N THR A 216 -11.56 2.24 8.94
CA THR A 216 -10.97 3.48 9.48
C THR A 216 -12.06 4.53 9.74
N PRO A 217 -11.82 5.57 10.56
CA PRO A 217 -12.81 6.64 10.82
C PRO A 217 -13.20 7.50 9.60
N ASP A 218 -12.61 7.25 8.42
CA ASP A 218 -12.96 7.82 7.12
C ASP A 218 -13.46 6.77 6.11
N ASP A 219 -14.09 5.69 6.60
CA ASP A 219 -14.72 4.61 5.83
C ASP A 219 -13.79 3.92 4.81
N GLN A 220 -12.51 3.78 5.15
CA GLN A 220 -11.53 3.02 4.36
C GLN A 220 -11.18 1.71 5.06
N ILE A 221 -10.56 0.77 4.34
CA ILE A 221 -10.31 -0.58 4.84
C ILE A 221 -8.82 -0.70 5.16
N ARG A 222 -8.47 -0.63 6.45
CA ARG A 222 -7.11 -0.77 6.94
C ARG A 222 -6.74 -2.23 7.12
N TRP A 223 -5.53 -2.56 6.69
CA TRP A 223 -4.87 -3.84 6.88
C TRP A 223 -3.62 -3.63 7.71
N HIS A 224 -3.51 -4.35 8.82
CA HIS A 224 -2.30 -4.46 9.62
C HIS A 224 -1.84 -5.91 9.61
N PHE A 225 -0.54 -6.16 9.45
CA PHE A 225 0.03 -7.49 9.72
C PHE A 225 1.48 -7.39 10.14
N THR A 226 1.89 -8.32 11.00
CA THR A 226 3.30 -8.61 11.23
C THR A 226 3.72 -9.81 10.40
N SER A 227 4.99 -9.87 10.00
CA SER A 227 5.56 -11.07 9.39
C SER A 227 6.97 -11.38 9.89
N GLY A 228 7.36 -12.65 9.79
CA GLY A 228 8.68 -13.11 10.22
C GLY A 228 8.82 -14.62 10.18
N GLU A 229 9.79 -15.16 10.93
CA GLU A 229 10.20 -16.55 10.87
C GLU A 229 10.20 -17.22 12.24
N GLN A 230 9.86 -18.52 12.26
CA GLN A 230 9.95 -19.38 13.46
C GLN A 230 9.19 -18.83 14.68
N GLY A 231 8.08 -18.11 14.45
CA GLY A 231 7.25 -17.49 15.49
C GLY A 231 7.75 -16.13 15.99
N ASN A 232 8.88 -15.63 15.48
CA ASN A 232 9.35 -14.27 15.77
C ASN A 232 8.85 -13.32 14.68
N ALA A 233 8.03 -12.35 15.07
CA ALA A 233 7.68 -11.23 14.20
C ALA A 233 8.91 -10.33 14.01
N ILE A 234 9.22 -9.97 12.77
CA ILE A 234 10.39 -9.15 12.39
C ILE A 234 9.92 -7.87 11.72
N TRP A 235 8.98 -8.00 10.77
CA TRP A 235 8.41 -6.91 9.99
C TRP A 235 7.01 -6.54 10.49
N SER A 236 6.69 -5.25 10.45
CA SER A 236 5.38 -4.67 10.75
C SER A 236 4.89 -3.92 9.52
N SER A 237 3.69 -4.23 9.04
CA SER A 237 3.13 -3.72 7.80
C SER A 237 1.76 -3.09 8.03
N GLU A 238 1.58 -1.89 7.48
CA GLU A 238 0.35 -1.11 7.53
C GLU A 238 -0.07 -0.69 6.13
N GLY A 239 -1.32 -0.93 5.76
CA GLY A 239 -1.83 -0.63 4.44
C GLY A 239 -3.32 -0.38 4.36
N VAL A 240 -3.76 0.03 3.17
CA VAL A 240 -5.14 0.39 2.85
C VAL A 240 -5.55 -0.40 1.61
N GLN A 241 -6.70 -1.07 1.68
CA GLN A 241 -7.30 -1.68 0.49
C GLN A 241 -7.79 -0.58 -0.44
N ILE A 242 -7.37 -0.63 -1.69
CA ILE A 242 -7.67 0.41 -2.67
C ILE A 242 -8.96 0.07 -3.42
N GLY A 243 -9.79 1.08 -3.66
CA GLY A 243 -11.13 0.89 -4.22
C GLY A 243 -12.15 0.46 -3.18
N ASN A 244 -13.16 -0.27 -3.61
CA ASN A 244 -14.26 -0.70 -2.75
C ASN A 244 -13.92 -2.02 -1.99
N VAL A 245 -14.83 -2.46 -1.13
CA VAL A 245 -14.81 -3.80 -0.50
C VAL A 245 -14.59 -4.89 -1.55
N ARG A 246 -13.69 -5.86 -1.30
CA ARG A 246 -13.34 -6.97 -2.21
C ARG A 246 -12.84 -6.52 -3.60
N SER A 247 -12.16 -5.37 -3.66
CA SER A 247 -11.51 -4.89 -4.88
C SER A 247 -10.32 -5.78 -5.30
N LYS A 248 -10.19 -6.02 -6.61
CA LYS A 248 -9.03 -6.73 -7.20
C LYS A 248 -7.76 -5.87 -7.29
N TYR A 249 -7.82 -4.60 -6.91
CA TYR A 249 -6.65 -3.72 -6.84
C TYR A 249 -5.72 -4.20 -5.72
N GLY A 250 -6.27 -4.69 -4.61
CA GLY A 250 -5.51 -5.17 -3.46
C GLY A 250 -5.19 -4.06 -2.46
N VAL A 251 -4.10 -4.24 -1.71
CA VAL A 251 -3.71 -3.38 -0.58
C VAL A 251 -2.39 -2.70 -0.88
N LEU A 252 -2.32 -1.38 -0.72
CA LEU A 252 -1.08 -0.62 -0.75
C LEU A 252 -0.70 -0.16 0.65
N GLY A 253 0.58 -0.22 0.99
CA GLY A 253 1.03 0.16 2.32
C GLY A 253 2.54 0.31 2.46
N SER A 254 2.98 0.45 3.71
CA SER A 254 4.38 0.53 4.11
C SER A 254 4.72 -0.57 5.10
N TRP A 255 5.97 -1.03 5.06
CA TRP A 255 6.53 -1.98 6.02
C TRP A 255 7.73 -1.34 6.73
N THR A 256 7.92 -1.71 8.00
CA THR A 256 9.05 -1.35 8.90
C THR A 256 9.42 -2.58 9.73
N THR A 257 10.34 -2.50 10.70
CA THR A 257 10.47 -3.58 11.71
C THR A 257 9.41 -3.44 12.82
N VAL A 258 9.16 -4.51 13.56
CA VAL A 258 8.25 -4.50 14.73
C VAL A 258 8.74 -3.67 15.92
N LEU A 259 10.03 -3.30 15.97
CA LEU A 259 10.57 -2.46 17.04
C LEU A 259 10.33 -0.97 16.78
N HIS A 260 10.19 -0.59 15.50
CA HIS A 260 10.05 0.79 15.06
C HIS A 260 11.16 1.71 15.60
N ASP A 261 12.40 1.20 15.63
CA ASP A 261 13.57 1.97 16.00
C ASP A 261 13.82 3.09 14.98
N ARG A 262 14.38 4.22 15.44
CA ARG A 262 14.59 5.45 14.65
C ARG A 262 15.35 5.25 13.31
N HIS A 263 16.12 4.17 13.23
CA HIS A 263 16.99 3.86 12.09
C HIS A 263 16.55 2.58 11.36
N ASP A 264 15.34 2.09 11.64
CA ASP A 264 14.78 0.93 10.96
C ASP A 264 14.58 1.19 9.46
N PRO A 265 14.81 0.16 8.62
CA PRO A 265 14.45 0.24 7.21
C PRO A 265 12.94 0.42 7.06
N VAL A 266 12.55 1.16 6.02
CA VAL A 266 11.17 1.36 5.61
C VAL A 266 11.06 1.20 4.09
N GLY A 267 9.92 0.72 3.62
CA GLY A 267 9.62 0.67 2.20
C GLY A 267 8.14 0.43 1.89
N PRO A 268 7.74 0.51 0.62
CA PRO A 268 6.38 0.26 0.18
C PRO A 268 6.12 -1.24 -0.02
N PHE A 269 4.85 -1.63 0.07
CA PHE A 269 4.36 -2.93 -0.38
C PHE A 269 3.04 -2.83 -1.15
N TRP A 270 2.75 -3.89 -1.91
CA TRP A 270 1.49 -4.17 -2.57
C TRP A 270 1.11 -5.63 -2.34
N LEU A 271 -0.03 -5.87 -1.70
CA LEU A 271 -0.66 -7.20 -1.64
C LEU A 271 -1.69 -7.32 -2.77
N TRP A 272 -1.51 -8.30 -3.65
CA TRP A 272 -2.42 -8.58 -4.75
C TRP A 272 -2.99 -10.00 -4.67
N LYS A 273 -4.32 -10.13 -4.70
CA LYS A 273 -4.99 -11.44 -4.63
C LYS A 273 -4.93 -12.12 -5.99
N VAL A 274 -4.16 -13.21 -6.08
CA VAL A 274 -3.89 -13.94 -7.34
C VAL A 274 -4.77 -15.18 -7.52
N GLY A 275 -5.45 -15.64 -6.47
CA GLY A 275 -6.40 -16.75 -6.54
C GLY A 275 -6.99 -17.14 -5.19
N GLU A 276 -7.65 -18.29 -5.16
CA GLU A 276 -8.03 -18.95 -3.91
C GLU A 276 -6.83 -19.68 -3.28
N VAL A 277 -6.91 -19.99 -1.99
CA VAL A 277 -5.94 -20.89 -1.35
C VAL A 277 -6.02 -22.25 -2.06
N ALA A 278 -4.88 -22.88 -2.30
CA ALA A 278 -4.88 -24.24 -2.83
C ALA A 278 -5.67 -25.14 -1.89
N GLY A 279 -6.66 -25.88 -2.43
CA GLY A 279 -7.42 -26.82 -1.63
C GLY A 279 -6.49 -27.85 -1.01
N ASP A 280 -6.72 -28.16 0.27
CA ASP A 280 -6.15 -29.33 0.90
C ASP A 280 -6.82 -30.57 0.24
N ASP A 281 -6.32 -30.95 -0.95
CA ASP A 281 -6.65 -32.21 -1.65
C ASP A 281 -6.10 -33.38 -0.82
N LEU A 282 -6.78 -33.65 0.29
CA LEU A 282 -6.63 -34.88 1.05
C LEU A 282 -7.05 -36.03 0.12
N PRO A 283 -6.14 -36.96 -0.23
CA PRO A 283 -6.53 -38.12 -1.01
C PRO A 283 -7.54 -38.96 -0.22
N VAL A 284 -8.67 -39.25 -0.88
CA VAL A 284 -9.75 -40.13 -0.38
C VAL A 284 -9.28 -41.59 -0.33
#